data_AF-A0A1I4QLL2-F1
#
_entry.id   AF-A0A1I4QLL2-F1
#
_cell.length_a   1.000
_cell.length_b   1.000
_cell.length_c   1.000
_cell.angle_alpha   90.00
_cell.angle_beta   90.00
_cell.angle_gamma   90.00
#
_symmetry.space_group_name_H-M   'P 1'
#
loop_
_entity.id
_entity.type
_entity.pdbx_description
1 polymer ?
#
loop_
_entity_poly.entity_id
_entity_poly.type
_entity_poly.pdbx_seq_one_letter_code
_entity_poly.pdbx_strand_id
1 'polypeptide(L)'
;MARIIYAHPSRRGYPLHVFTDLDFWDARKIFRDKLGLLSVRRNFGKDPDGDIYPTQIVSDERSQRLKNLVEKRLRKAVVAPPRHVVVREMIMNGSFRFRPYDYFPDRWSKSLIERVMRFRLPLEQSALSTPYYTVELVWEGDELVVRRIHREKKHDPVIRTPEEARKYRIIPSGF
;
A
#
# COMPACT_ATOMS: atom_id res chain seq x y z
N MET A 1 -9.67 8.61 -6.35
CA MET A 1 -8.56 8.64 -7.36
C MET A 1 -7.29 9.01 -6.62
N ALA A 2 -6.11 8.59 -7.07
CA ALA A 2 -4.87 8.99 -6.41
C ALA A 2 -4.58 10.49 -6.58
N ARG A 3 -4.24 11.15 -5.48
CA ARG A 3 -3.77 12.54 -5.44
C ARG A 3 -2.31 12.60 -5.88
N ILE A 4 -1.93 13.74 -6.43
CA ILE A 4 -0.63 13.98 -7.07
C ILE A 4 -0.10 15.31 -6.54
N ILE A 5 1.11 15.31 -5.98
CA ILE A 5 1.87 16.53 -5.68
C ILE A 5 3.12 16.53 -6.54
N TYR A 6 3.36 17.62 -7.26
CA TYR A 6 4.59 17.83 -8.01
C TYR A 6 5.66 18.44 -7.12
N ALA A 7 6.83 17.80 -7.07
CA ALA A 7 8.01 18.46 -6.53
C ALA A 7 8.62 19.34 -7.61
N HIS A 8 9.00 20.57 -7.24
CA HIS A 8 9.69 21.45 -8.16
C HIS A 8 11.10 20.88 -8.47
N PRO A 9 11.53 20.79 -9.73
CA PRO A 9 12.83 20.21 -10.10
C PRO A 9 14.00 20.84 -9.37
N SER A 10 13.98 22.16 -9.14
CA SER A 10 15.05 22.86 -8.39
C SER A 10 15.19 22.44 -6.93
N ARG A 11 14.14 21.87 -6.32
CA ARG A 11 14.18 21.43 -4.91
C ARG A 11 14.66 20.00 -4.74
N ARG A 12 14.51 19.15 -5.76
CA ARG A 12 14.72 17.69 -5.63
C ARG A 12 15.58 17.05 -6.72
N GLY A 13 16.00 17.82 -7.74
CA GLY A 13 16.97 17.41 -8.74
C GLY A 13 16.44 16.56 -9.91
N TYR A 14 15.15 16.24 -9.93
CA TYR A 14 14.55 15.40 -10.98
C TYR A 14 13.65 16.22 -11.93
N PRO A 15 13.77 16.04 -13.26
CA PRO A 15 12.83 16.60 -14.23
C PRO A 15 11.37 16.20 -13.99
N LEU A 16 11.15 14.96 -13.54
CA LEU A 16 9.85 14.49 -13.06
C LEU A 16 10.00 13.99 -11.63
N HIS A 17 9.29 14.61 -10.70
CA HIS A 17 9.14 14.13 -9.33
C HIS A 17 7.70 14.32 -8.87
N VAL A 18 7.04 13.20 -8.60
CA VAL A 18 5.67 13.15 -8.14
C VAL A 18 5.60 12.43 -6.80
N PHE A 19 4.90 13.02 -5.84
CA PHE A 19 4.40 12.32 -4.66
C PHE A 19 2.94 11.95 -4.88
N THR A 20 2.54 10.77 -4.39
CA THR A 20 1.17 10.28 -4.51
C THR A 20 0.74 9.52 -3.26
N ASP A 21 -0.56 9.61 -2.95
CA ASP A 21 -1.21 8.88 -1.85
C ASP A 21 -1.44 7.40 -2.17
N LEU A 22 -1.11 6.96 -3.39
CA LEU A 22 -1.12 5.55 -3.76
C LEU A 22 0.00 4.78 -3.03
N ASP A 23 -0.32 3.61 -2.47
CA ASP A 23 0.67 2.73 -1.83
C ASP A 23 1.82 2.33 -2.78
N PHE A 24 3.03 2.23 -2.21
CA PHE A 24 4.27 1.95 -2.92
C PHE A 24 4.22 0.69 -3.79
N TRP A 25 3.70 -0.42 -3.26
CA TRP A 25 3.68 -1.67 -4.01
C TRP A 25 2.64 -1.64 -5.13
N ASP A 26 1.54 -0.93 -4.91
CA ASP A 26 0.52 -0.74 -5.93
C ASP A 26 1.05 0.16 -7.06
N ALA A 27 1.77 1.22 -6.73
CA ALA A 27 2.48 2.05 -7.70
C ALA A 27 3.52 1.24 -8.49
N ARG A 28 4.36 0.42 -7.82
CA ARG A 28 5.31 -0.47 -8.50
C ARG A 28 4.63 -1.42 -9.47
N LYS A 29 3.46 -1.95 -9.12
CA LYS A 29 2.68 -2.82 -9.99
C LYS A 29 2.14 -2.06 -11.22
N ILE A 30 1.61 -0.86 -11.02
CA ILE A 30 1.06 -0.01 -12.09
C ILE A 30 2.15 0.45 -13.09
N PHE A 31 3.37 0.69 -12.61
CA PHE A 31 4.48 1.18 -13.42
C PHE A 31 5.51 0.11 -13.78
N ARG A 32 5.21 -1.17 -13.57
CA ARG A 32 6.14 -2.28 -13.79
C ARG A 32 6.78 -2.28 -15.18
N ASP A 33 6.01 -1.97 -16.22
CA ASP A 33 6.46 -1.89 -17.62
C ASP A 33 7.23 -0.61 -17.97
N LYS A 34 7.42 0.28 -16.99
CA LYS A 34 8.10 1.58 -17.11
C LYS A 34 9.23 1.75 -16.11
N LEU A 35 9.60 0.71 -15.35
CA LEU A 35 10.68 0.80 -14.36
C LEU A 35 12.07 1.05 -14.97
N GLY A 36 12.24 0.90 -16.28
CA GLY A 36 13.45 1.33 -16.98
C GLY A 36 13.54 2.85 -17.21
N LEU A 37 12.40 3.56 -17.15
CA LEU A 37 12.30 5.01 -17.37
C LEU A 37 11.92 5.77 -16.08
N LEU A 38 11.34 5.06 -15.10
CA LEU A 38 10.81 5.60 -13.86
C LEU A 38 11.41 4.83 -12.67
N SER A 39 11.77 5.55 -11.62
CA SER A 39 12.06 4.98 -10.32
C SER A 39 10.88 5.22 -9.38
N VAL A 40 10.27 4.14 -8.89
CA VAL A 40 9.24 4.20 -7.83
C VAL A 40 9.91 3.98 -6.49
N ARG A 41 9.76 4.93 -5.57
CA ARG A 41 10.43 4.97 -4.27
C ARG A 41 9.40 5.16 -3.16
N ARG A 42 9.74 4.75 -1.94
CA ARG A 42 8.96 5.08 -0.74
C ARG A 42 9.22 6.53 -0.32
N ASN A 43 8.22 7.19 0.24
CA ASN A 43 8.35 8.47 0.89
C ASN A 43 8.38 8.27 2.41
N PHE A 44 9.49 8.65 3.03
CA PHE A 44 9.65 8.67 4.48
C PHE A 44 9.75 10.10 5.01
N GLY A 45 9.58 11.11 4.14
CA GLY A 45 9.67 12.51 4.50
C GLY A 45 8.46 13.02 5.28
N LYS A 46 8.59 14.23 5.83
CA LYS A 46 7.50 15.00 6.45
C LYS A 46 6.98 16.14 5.59
N ASP A 47 7.61 16.40 4.46
CA ASP A 47 7.18 17.42 3.48
C ASP A 47 7.40 16.92 2.02
N PRO A 48 6.35 16.38 1.36
CA PRO A 48 5.04 16.02 1.93
C PRO A 48 5.14 14.79 2.85
N ASP A 49 4.21 14.66 3.82
CA ASP A 49 4.21 13.54 4.78
C ASP A 49 4.05 12.18 4.11
N GLY A 50 4.98 11.26 4.36
CA GLY A 50 4.98 9.89 3.88
C GLY A 50 3.81 9.05 4.37
N ASP A 51 3.19 9.43 5.49
CA ASP A 51 1.97 8.75 5.97
C ASP A 51 0.73 9.10 5.12
N ILE A 52 0.76 10.23 4.42
CA ILE A 52 -0.32 10.69 3.53
C ILE A 52 0.03 10.41 2.06
N TYR A 53 1.30 10.61 1.69
CA TYR A 53 1.85 10.44 0.35
C TYR A 53 3.00 9.44 0.38
N PRO A 54 2.75 8.13 0.52
CA PRO A 54 3.77 7.12 0.79
C PRO A 54 4.70 6.82 -0.38
N THR A 55 4.39 7.32 -1.57
CA THR A 55 5.09 6.96 -2.80
C THR A 55 5.62 8.17 -3.53
N GLN A 56 6.85 8.03 -4.01
CA GLN A 56 7.50 8.94 -4.94
C GLN A 56 7.70 8.24 -6.28
N ILE A 57 7.43 8.95 -7.37
CA ILE A 57 7.75 8.52 -8.73
C ILE A 57 8.67 9.57 -9.31
N VAL A 58 9.89 9.15 -9.66
CA VAL A 58 10.91 10.03 -10.20
C VAL A 58 11.40 9.54 -11.56
N SER A 59 11.85 10.47 -12.40
CA SER A 59 12.55 10.18 -13.65
C SER A 59 13.61 11.24 -13.90
N ASP A 60 14.74 10.79 -14.42
CA ASP A 60 15.82 11.65 -14.91
C ASP A 60 15.54 12.13 -16.35
N GLU A 61 14.50 11.60 -17.00
CA GLU A 61 14.11 11.99 -18.35
C GLU A 61 13.14 13.18 -18.36
N ARG A 62 13.47 14.22 -19.13
CA ARG A 62 12.56 15.32 -19.41
C ARG A 62 11.62 14.96 -20.55
N SER A 63 10.53 14.25 -20.24
CA SER A 63 9.53 13.81 -21.25
C SER A 63 8.10 14.16 -20.84
N GLN A 64 7.45 15.04 -21.61
CA GLN A 64 6.04 15.39 -21.39
C GLN A 64 5.11 14.19 -21.60
N ARG A 65 5.44 13.30 -22.54
CA ARG A 65 4.70 12.06 -22.77
C ARG A 65 4.75 11.14 -21.56
N LEU A 66 5.91 11.03 -20.92
CA LEU A 66 6.08 10.23 -19.71
C LEU A 66 5.30 10.83 -18.54
N LYS A 67 5.37 12.15 -18.35
CA LYS A 67 4.58 12.87 -17.34
C LYS A 67 3.08 12.61 -17.51
N ASN A 68 2.55 12.80 -18.72
CA ASN A 68 1.14 12.57 -19.02
C ASN A 68 0.72 11.10 -18.78
N LEU A 69 1.61 10.14 -19.08
CA LEU A 69 1.37 8.72 -18.80
C LEU A 69 1.29 8.44 -17.30
N VAL A 70 2.20 9.01 -16.51
CA VAL A 70 2.17 8.90 -15.04
C VAL A 70 0.87 9.47 -14.48
N GLU A 71 0.50 10.70 -14.88
CA GLU A 71 -0.77 11.31 -14.49
C GLU A 71 -1.98 10.44 -14.83
N LYS A 72 -2.05 9.95 -16.06
CA LYS A 72 -3.17 9.13 -16.55
C LYS A 72 -3.33 7.85 -15.74
N ARG A 73 -2.22 7.18 -15.41
CA ARG A 73 -2.24 5.93 -14.64
C ARG A 73 -2.60 6.17 -13.17
N LEU A 74 -2.02 7.19 -12.54
CA LEU A 74 -2.33 7.56 -11.16
C LEU A 74 -3.79 7.98 -10.99
N ARG A 75 -4.34 8.79 -11.89
CA ARG A 75 -5.75 9.20 -11.85
C ARG A 75 -6.71 8.01 -11.88
N LYS A 76 -6.37 6.94 -12.60
CA LYS A 76 -7.17 5.70 -12.65
C LYS A 76 -6.97 4.78 -11.45
N ALA A 77 -5.92 4.99 -10.65
CA ALA A 77 -5.62 4.15 -9.52
C ALA A 77 -6.62 4.40 -8.38
N VAL A 78 -7.12 3.30 -7.82
CA VAL A 78 -7.89 3.33 -6.58
C VAL A 78 -6.90 3.34 -5.43
N VAL A 79 -7.05 4.26 -4.49
CA VAL A 79 -6.16 4.37 -3.32
C VAL A 79 -6.62 3.39 -2.25
N ALA A 80 -5.72 3.07 -1.34
CA ALA A 80 -5.96 2.32 -0.13
C ALA A 80 -5.09 2.93 0.98
N PRO A 81 -5.40 2.69 2.27
CA PRO A 81 -4.50 3.04 3.35
C PRO A 81 -3.06 2.54 3.09
N PRO A 82 -2.03 3.37 3.28
CA PRO A 82 -0.64 2.96 3.06
C PRO A 82 -0.29 1.78 3.96
N ARG A 83 0.35 0.75 3.39
CA ARG A 83 0.61 -0.50 4.13
C ARG A 83 1.47 -0.28 5.37
N HIS A 84 2.43 0.65 5.32
CA HIS A 84 3.30 0.94 6.45
C HIS A 84 2.54 1.61 7.61
N VAL A 85 1.54 2.45 7.32
CA VAL A 85 0.66 3.03 8.34
C VAL A 85 -0.17 1.93 9.01
N VAL A 86 -0.80 1.06 8.21
CA VAL A 86 -1.60 -0.07 8.73
C VAL A 86 -0.77 -0.94 9.66
N VAL A 87 0.43 -1.33 9.23
CA VAL A 87 1.28 -2.21 10.03
C VAL A 87 1.77 -1.52 11.31
N ARG A 88 2.16 -0.24 11.23
CA ARG A 88 2.59 0.53 12.39
C ARG A 88 1.46 0.63 13.43
N GLU A 89 0.26 1.01 13.00
CA GLU A 89 -0.91 1.11 13.88
C GLU A 89 -1.27 -0.23 14.50
N MET A 90 -1.24 -1.31 13.72
CA MET A 90 -1.47 -2.67 14.24
C MET A 90 -0.44 -3.11 15.27
N ILE A 91 0.84 -2.71 15.12
CA ILE A 91 1.89 -3.02 16.10
C ILE A 91 1.70 -2.20 17.38
N MET A 92 1.41 -0.91 17.25
CA MET A 92 1.33 0.01 18.40
C MET A 92 0.03 -0.13 19.18
N ASN A 93 -1.10 -0.29 18.48
CA ASN A 93 -2.45 -0.19 19.03
C ASN A 93 -3.24 -1.51 18.95
N GLY A 94 -2.67 -2.56 18.35
CA GLY A 94 -3.32 -3.87 18.18
C GLY A 94 -4.46 -3.89 17.16
N SER A 95 -4.85 -2.72 16.64
CA SER A 95 -5.90 -2.56 15.64
C SER A 95 -5.64 -1.34 14.75
N PHE A 96 -6.22 -1.35 13.55
CA PHE A 96 -6.26 -0.22 12.63
C PHE A 96 -7.69 -0.03 12.12
N ARG A 97 -8.19 1.19 12.20
CA ARG A 97 -9.56 1.56 11.80
C ARG A 97 -9.50 2.60 10.70
N PHE A 98 -10.37 2.47 9.70
CA PHE A 98 -10.52 3.49 8.67
C PHE A 98 -11.92 3.44 8.05
N ARG A 99 -12.35 4.55 7.46
CA ARG A 99 -13.58 4.65 6.67
C ARG A 99 -13.27 4.30 5.21
N PRO A 100 -13.79 3.18 4.67
CA PRO A 100 -13.41 2.80 3.31
C PRO A 100 -13.92 3.76 2.23
N TYR A 101 -15.04 4.43 2.47
CA TYR A 101 -15.62 5.39 1.52
C TYR A 101 -14.77 6.65 1.32
N ASP A 102 -13.79 6.90 2.20
CA ASP A 102 -12.76 7.93 1.95
C ASP A 102 -11.86 7.56 0.75
N TYR A 103 -11.81 6.28 0.37
CA TYR A 103 -10.95 5.73 -0.67
C TYR A 103 -11.71 5.15 -1.88
N PHE A 104 -12.90 4.60 -1.63
CA PHE A 104 -13.69 3.86 -2.62
C PHE A 104 -14.98 4.61 -2.98
N PRO A 105 -15.50 4.47 -4.21
CA PRO A 105 -16.78 5.08 -4.58
C PRO A 105 -17.96 4.51 -3.78
N ASP A 106 -18.91 5.37 -3.41
CA ASP A 106 -20.12 5.01 -2.64
C ASP A 106 -20.96 3.90 -3.29
N ARG A 107 -20.93 3.80 -4.63
CA ARG A 107 -21.62 2.75 -5.38
C ARG A 107 -21.05 1.34 -5.16
N TRP A 108 -19.90 1.19 -4.51
CA TRP A 108 -19.32 -0.13 -4.21
C TRP A 108 -19.94 -0.69 -2.94
N SER A 109 -20.39 -1.96 -3.01
CA SER A 109 -20.92 -2.66 -1.85
C SER A 109 -19.84 -2.91 -0.80
N LYS A 110 -20.25 -2.99 0.48
CA LYS A 110 -19.37 -3.36 1.60
C LYS A 110 -18.59 -4.65 1.33
N SER A 111 -19.24 -5.67 0.73
CA SER A 111 -18.62 -6.94 0.37
C SER A 111 -17.54 -6.83 -0.71
N LEU A 112 -17.74 -5.98 -1.72
CA LEU A 112 -16.76 -5.74 -2.77
C LEU A 112 -15.53 -5.02 -2.21
N ILE A 113 -15.76 -3.98 -1.39
CA ILE A 113 -14.70 -3.23 -0.71
C ILE A 113 -13.86 -4.17 0.17
N GLU A 114 -14.52 -4.98 1.01
CA GLU A 114 -13.86 -5.93 1.89
C GLU A 114 -13.02 -6.93 1.10
N ARG A 115 -13.58 -7.50 0.02
CA ARG A 115 -12.85 -8.41 -0.88
C ARG A 115 -11.60 -7.75 -1.45
N VAL A 116 -11.72 -6.52 -1.95
CA VAL A 116 -10.56 -5.77 -2.48
C VAL A 116 -9.53 -5.53 -1.38
N MET A 117 -9.98 -5.20 -0.16
CA MET A 117 -9.10 -4.88 0.95
C MET A 117 -8.34 -6.08 1.49
N ARG A 118 -8.94 -7.28 1.48
CA ARG A 118 -8.24 -8.53 1.83
C ARG A 118 -6.98 -8.77 0.98
N PHE A 119 -6.98 -8.35 -0.29
CA PHE A 119 -5.81 -8.49 -1.17
C PHE A 119 -4.82 -7.33 -1.10
N ARG A 120 -5.24 -6.16 -0.63
CA ARG A 120 -4.39 -4.97 -0.61
C ARG A 120 -3.76 -4.72 0.74
N LEU A 121 -4.48 -4.95 1.83
CA LEU A 121 -3.94 -4.80 3.17
C LEU A 121 -2.89 -5.89 3.47
N PRO A 122 -1.86 -5.58 4.28
CA PRO A 122 -0.78 -6.52 4.56
C PRO A 122 -1.18 -7.55 5.63
N LEU A 123 -2.35 -8.17 5.50
CA LEU A 123 -2.96 -9.03 6.54
C LEU A 123 -2.11 -10.29 6.84
N GLU A 124 -1.41 -10.80 5.83
CA GLU A 124 -0.53 -11.98 5.94
C GLU A 124 0.92 -11.62 6.30
N GLN A 125 1.24 -10.33 6.49
CA GLN A 125 2.60 -9.93 6.83
C GLN A 125 3.00 -10.54 8.18
N SER A 126 4.22 -11.07 8.26
CA SER A 126 4.73 -11.80 9.44
C SER A 126 4.71 -10.99 10.74
N ALA A 127 4.80 -9.66 10.64
CA ALA A 127 4.65 -8.77 11.80
C ALA A 127 3.24 -8.80 12.40
N LEU A 128 2.22 -9.14 11.62
CA LEU A 128 0.81 -9.12 12.02
C LEU A 128 0.22 -10.53 12.19
N SER A 129 0.56 -11.44 11.29
CA SER A 129 0.10 -12.84 11.29
C SER A 129 1.25 -13.77 11.67
N THR A 130 1.07 -14.52 12.76
CA THR A 130 2.04 -15.48 13.30
C THR A 130 1.37 -16.84 13.53
N PRO A 131 2.09 -17.91 13.94
CA PRO A 131 1.46 -19.20 14.25
C PRO A 131 0.38 -19.12 15.34
N TYR A 132 0.42 -18.12 16.22
CA TYR A 132 -0.53 -17.94 17.32
C TYR A 132 -1.54 -16.83 17.07
N TYR A 133 -1.31 -15.97 16.08
CA TYR A 133 -2.16 -14.81 15.83
C TYR A 133 -2.53 -14.72 14.37
N THR A 134 -3.74 -14.28 14.08
CA THR A 134 -4.13 -13.89 12.73
C THR A 134 -4.71 -12.49 12.76
N VAL A 135 -4.85 -11.91 11.59
CA VAL A 135 -5.55 -10.65 11.41
C VAL A 135 -6.91 -10.95 10.82
N GLU A 136 -7.94 -10.32 11.37
CA GLU A 136 -9.26 -10.30 10.77
C GLU A 136 -9.63 -8.91 10.28
N LEU A 137 -10.56 -8.90 9.33
CA LEU A 137 -11.08 -7.71 8.69
C LEU A 137 -12.60 -7.70 8.91
N VAL A 138 -13.09 -6.76 9.71
CA VAL A 138 -14.49 -6.74 10.15
C VAL A 138 -15.07 -5.34 9.97
N TRP A 139 -16.34 -5.27 9.59
CA TRP A 139 -17.08 -4.02 9.59
C TRP A 139 -17.61 -3.70 10.99
N GLU A 140 -17.34 -2.50 11.49
CA GLU A 140 -17.94 -1.94 12.70
C GLU A 140 -18.66 -0.64 12.30
N GLY A 141 -19.97 -0.74 12.06
CA GLY A 141 -20.76 0.36 11.49
C GLY A 141 -20.31 0.71 10.06
N ASP A 142 -19.76 1.92 9.89
CA ASP A 142 -19.26 2.45 8.62
C ASP A 142 -17.73 2.40 8.50
N GLU A 143 -17.07 1.85 9.51
CA GLU A 143 -15.62 1.67 9.53
C GLU A 143 -15.26 0.21 9.30
N LEU A 144 -14.10 0.02 8.70
CA LEU A 144 -13.50 -1.28 8.51
C LEU A 144 -12.31 -1.38 9.44
N VAL A 145 -12.37 -2.40 10.29
CA VAL A 145 -11.43 -2.61 11.39
C VAL A 145 -10.56 -3.80 11.06
N VAL A 146 -9.26 -3.55 11.03
CA VAL A 146 -8.22 -4.56 11.01
C VAL A 146 -7.84 -4.81 12.47
N ARG A 147 -7.97 -6.04 12.96
CA ARG A 147 -7.58 -6.36 14.34
C ARG A 147 -6.90 -7.71 14.45
N ARG A 148 -6.00 -7.80 15.42
CA ARG A 148 -5.26 -9.03 15.69
C ARG A 148 -6.08 -9.91 16.61
N ILE A 149 -6.24 -11.17 16.25
CA ILE A 149 -6.95 -12.18 17.05
C ILE A 149 -6.01 -13.33 17.37
N HIS A 150 -6.19 -13.90 18.57
CA HIS A 150 -5.48 -15.11 18.96
C HIS A 150 -6.12 -16.31 18.25
N ARG A 151 -5.29 -17.21 17.73
CA ARG A 151 -5.75 -18.47 17.16
C ARG A 151 -6.01 -19.45 18.29
N GLU A 152 -7.09 -20.21 18.22
CA GLU A 152 -7.38 -21.26 19.21
C GLU A 152 -6.30 -22.35 19.25
N LYS A 153 -5.63 -22.59 18.12
CA LYS A 153 -4.56 -23.57 17.97
C LYS A 153 -3.41 -22.96 17.19
N LYS A 154 -2.19 -23.38 17.54
CA LYS A 154 -0.97 -23.04 16.80
C LYS A 154 -1.13 -23.51 15.35
N HIS A 155 -0.96 -22.60 14.42
CA HIS A 155 -0.99 -22.88 12.99
C HIS A 155 0.44 -22.91 12.45
N ASP A 156 0.98 -24.11 12.27
CA ASP A 156 2.27 -24.34 11.61
C ASP A 156 2.03 -24.65 10.12
N PRO A 157 2.29 -23.69 9.21
CA PRO A 157 2.05 -23.92 7.79
C PRO A 157 3.02 -24.96 7.24
N VAL A 158 2.48 -26.04 6.69
CA VAL A 158 3.28 -27.05 5.98
C VAL A 158 3.63 -26.50 4.61
N ILE A 159 4.91 -26.16 4.39
CA ILE A 159 5.41 -25.68 3.10
C ILE A 159 5.58 -26.88 2.17
N ARG A 160 4.71 -27.00 1.17
CA ARG A 160 4.71 -28.11 0.21
C ARG A 160 5.28 -27.71 -1.14
N THR A 161 5.22 -26.42 -1.48
CA THR A 161 5.63 -25.92 -2.79
C THR A 161 6.72 -24.84 -2.70
N PRO A 162 7.52 -24.67 -3.77
CA PRO A 162 8.45 -23.54 -3.88
C PRO A 162 7.77 -22.16 -3.80
N GLU A 163 6.52 -22.04 -4.24
CA GLU A 163 5.74 -20.81 -4.15
C GLU A 163 5.33 -20.48 -2.72
N GLU A 164 4.87 -21.48 -1.97
CA GLU A 164 4.64 -21.35 -0.53
C GLU A 164 5.95 -21.01 0.19
N ALA A 165 7.05 -21.68 -0.15
CA ALA A 165 8.36 -21.36 0.41
C ALA A 165 8.77 -19.90 0.16
N ARG A 166 8.47 -19.34 -1.02
CA ARG A 166 8.72 -17.93 -1.34
C ARG A 166 7.83 -16.98 -0.53
N LYS A 167 6.58 -17.34 -0.23
CA LYS A 167 5.71 -16.55 0.66
C LYS A 167 6.23 -16.52 2.10
N TYR A 168 6.80 -17.63 2.58
CA TYR A 168 7.35 -17.75 3.94
C TYR A 168 8.82 -17.32 4.08
N ARG A 169 9.56 -17.19 2.96
CA ARG A 169 10.86 -16.50 2.96
C ARG A 169 10.59 -15.05 3.28
N ILE A 170 10.86 -14.70 4.54
CA ILE A 170 10.90 -13.36 5.13
C ILE A 170 11.03 -12.33 4.01
N ILE A 171 9.91 -11.73 3.58
CA ILE A 171 9.98 -10.44 2.90
C ILE A 171 10.45 -9.52 4.01
N PRO A 172 11.66 -8.95 3.92
CA PRO A 172 12.11 -8.00 4.92
C PRO A 172 11.02 -6.95 5.01
N SER A 173 10.33 -6.91 6.15
CA SER A 173 9.60 -5.71 6.48
C SER A 173 10.68 -4.65 6.54
N GLY A 174 10.69 -3.73 5.56
CA GLY A 174 11.56 -2.56 5.62
C GLY A 174 11.08 -1.58 6.70
N PHE A 175 10.89 -2.09 7.91
CA PHE A 175 11.08 -1.36 9.15
C PHE A 175 12.57 -1.42 9.46
#